data_AF-A0A0G4N4R4-F1
#
_entry.id   AF-A0A0G4N4R4-F1
#
_cell.length_a   1.000
_cell.length_b   1.000
_cell.length_c   1.000
_cell.angle_alpha   90.00
_cell.angle_beta   90.00
_cell.angle_gamma   90.00
#
_symmetry.space_group_name_H-M   'P 1'
#
loop_
_entity.id
_entity.type
_entity.pdbx_description
1 polymer ?
#
loop_
_entity_poly.entity_id
_entity_poly.type
_entity_poly.pdbx_seq_one_letter_code
_entity_poly.pdbx_strand_id
1 'polypeptide(L)'
;MASTPHPLALPPTLSPDALDTLTELTTILTRLRAAVHASNPSANAGGITGATPNPLGASPGGTNAMTLRELSTQTDALKHKLQRARTQLKSLPDMERDIEEQEDEVRQVEERIRVQREMLERLRERGVQFGKDGEKMETD
;
A
#
# COMPACT_ATOMS: atom_id res chain seq x y z
N MET A 1 18.34 -1.24 21.03
CA MET A 1 18.47 -2.58 20.41
C MET A 1 17.61 -2.57 19.16
N ALA A 2 18.20 -2.75 17.98
CA ALA A 2 17.44 -2.72 16.73
C ALA A 2 16.59 -4.00 16.63
N SER A 3 15.27 -3.85 16.61
CA SER A 3 14.34 -4.97 16.40
C SER A 3 14.60 -5.52 15.00
N THR A 4 15.03 -6.79 14.91
CA THR A 4 15.15 -7.47 13.62
C THR A 4 13.75 -7.52 13.00
N PRO A 5 13.53 -6.97 11.79
CA PRO A 5 12.21 -6.97 11.18
C PRO A 5 11.72 -8.41 11.01
N HIS A 6 10.46 -8.66 11.33
CA HIS A 6 9.81 -9.95 11.15
C HIS A 6 9.97 -10.39 9.68
N PRO A 7 10.24 -11.68 9.37
CA PRO A 7 10.48 -12.13 7.99
C PRO A 7 9.33 -11.84 7.03
N LEU A 8 8.12 -11.66 7.56
CA LEU A 8 6.90 -11.29 6.82
C LEU A 8 6.52 -9.81 6.94
N ALA A 9 7.36 -8.98 7.56
CA ALA A 9 7.09 -7.55 7.68
C ALA A 9 7.16 -6.89 6.30
N LEU A 10 6.18 -6.02 6.01
CA LEU A 10 6.23 -5.16 4.84
C LEU A 10 7.53 -4.33 4.86
N PRO A 11 8.27 -4.24 3.74
CA PRO A 11 9.46 -3.42 3.69
C PRO A 11 9.08 -1.96 4.01
N PRO A 12 9.84 -1.26 4.87
CA PRO A 12 9.49 0.09 5.36
C PRO A 12 9.46 1.16 4.27
N THR A 13 9.90 0.81 3.06
CA THR A 13 9.91 1.68 1.88
C THR A 13 8.64 1.59 1.02
N LEU A 14 7.72 0.68 1.34
CA LEU A 14 6.40 0.58 0.69
C LEU A 14 5.43 1.54 1.37
N SER A 15 5.20 2.68 0.72
CA SER A 15 4.08 3.56 1.04
C SER A 15 2.94 3.29 0.05
N PRO A 16 1.65 3.28 0.46
CA PRO A 16 0.51 3.18 -0.46
C PRO A 16 0.56 4.21 -1.60
N ASP A 17 1.13 5.39 -1.31
CA ASP A 17 1.34 6.49 -2.26
C ASP A 17 2.29 6.12 -3.41
N ALA A 18 3.16 5.12 -3.23
CA ALA A 18 4.03 4.63 -4.29
C ALA A 18 3.28 3.78 -5.35
N LEU A 19 2.07 3.32 -5.02
CA LEU A 19 1.22 2.50 -5.91
C LEU A 19 0.10 3.33 -6.54
N ASP A 20 -0.27 4.47 -5.95
CA ASP A 20 -1.24 5.38 -6.53
C ASP A 20 -0.62 6.19 -7.69
N THR A 21 -0.82 5.69 -8.91
CA THR A 21 -0.41 6.35 -10.15
C THR A 21 -1.60 6.93 -10.93
N LEU A 22 -2.82 6.66 -10.47
CA LEU A 22 -4.04 6.95 -11.20
C LEU A 22 -4.30 8.46 -11.24
N THR A 23 -4.08 9.14 -10.11
CA THR A 23 -4.24 10.58 -10.00
C THR A 23 -3.25 11.34 -10.90
N GLU A 24 -1.99 10.90 -10.96
CA GLU A 24 -0.96 11.47 -11.85
C GLU A 24 -1.27 11.25 -13.32
N LEU A 25 -1.65 10.03 -13.70
CA LEU A 25 -1.98 9.69 -15.07
C LEU A 25 -3.20 10.47 -15.56
N THR A 26 -4.23 10.60 -14.72
CA THR A 26 -5.43 11.41 -15.02
C THR A 26 -5.09 12.88 -15.21
N THR A 27 -4.19 13.41 -14.39
CA THR A 27 -3.71 14.80 -14.50
C THR A 27 -2.96 15.03 -15.81
N ILE A 28 -2.03 14.13 -16.16
CA ILE A 28 -1.25 14.21 -17.42
C ILE A 28 -2.19 14.10 -18.64
N LEU A 29 -3.12 13.15 -18.64
CA LEU A 29 -4.08 12.98 -19.74
C LEU A 29 -5.01 14.17 -19.90
N THR A 30 -5.48 14.77 -18.80
CA THR A 30 -6.36 15.94 -18.85
C THR A 30 -5.64 17.14 -19.46
N ARG A 31 -4.37 17.35 -19.09
CA ARG A 31 -3.53 18.43 -19.64
C ARG A 31 -3.16 18.18 -21.10
N LEU A 32 -2.88 16.93 -21.48
CA LEU A 32 -2.61 16.55 -22.87
C LEU A 32 -3.86 16.76 -23.75
N ARG A 33 -5.04 16.37 -23.26
CA ARG A 33 -6.31 16.59 -23.98
C ARG A 33 -6.55 18.08 -24.22
N ALA A 34 -6.28 18.93 -23.24
CA ALA A 34 -6.39 20.39 -23.39
C ALA A 34 -5.40 20.93 -24.44
N ALA A 35 -4.17 20.42 -24.47
CA ALA A 35 -3.17 20.81 -25.46
C ALA A 35 -3.54 20.40 -26.88
N VAL A 36 -4.07 19.19 -27.07
CA VAL A 36 -4.55 18.71 -28.38
C VAL A 36 -5.71 19.58 -28.90
N HIS A 37 -6.67 19.92 -28.04
CA HIS A 37 -7.78 20.82 -28.39
C HIS A 37 -7.30 22.24 -28.73
N ALA A 38 -6.29 22.75 -28.02
CA ALA A 38 -5.69 24.06 -28.31
C ALA A 38 -4.92 24.09 -29.64
N SER A 39 -4.30 22.97 -30.03
CA SER A 39 -3.53 22.86 -31.29
C SER A 39 -4.38 22.69 -32.54
N ASN A 40 -5.70 22.47 -32.41
CA ASN A 40 -6.61 22.24 -33.52
C ASN A 40 -7.76 23.26 -33.49
N PRO A 41 -7.59 24.50 -34.02
CA PRO A 41 -8.61 25.54 -33.96
C PRO A 41 -9.83 25.31 -34.88
N SER A 42 -10.01 24.11 -35.45
CA SER A 42 -11.10 23.79 -36.38
C SER A 42 -12.15 22.85 -35.75
N ALA A 43 -12.83 23.31 -34.69
CA ALA A 43 -14.17 22.86 -34.31
C ALA A 43 -14.75 23.80 -33.23
N ASN A 44 -15.24 24.97 -33.68
CA ASN A 44 -16.45 25.65 -33.19
C ASN A 44 -16.39 27.15 -33.51
N ALA A 45 -16.58 27.47 -34.79
CA ALA A 45 -17.31 28.68 -35.15
C ALA A 45 -18.80 28.40 -34.90
N GLY A 46 -19.30 28.75 -33.72
CA GLY A 46 -20.69 28.57 -33.34
C GLY A 46 -20.87 28.99 -31.89
N GLY A 47 -21.28 30.24 -31.69
CA GLY A 47 -21.28 30.91 -30.39
C GLY A 47 -22.21 30.29 -29.35
N ILE A 48 -21.92 30.59 -28.09
CA ILE A 48 -22.89 31.16 -27.15
C ILE A 48 -22.10 31.71 -25.95
N THR A 49 -22.32 33.00 -25.68
CA THR A 49 -22.03 33.65 -24.41
C THR A 49 -22.87 32.99 -23.32
N GLY A 50 -22.24 32.31 -22.36
CA GLY A 50 -22.93 31.65 -21.26
C GLY A 50 -22.02 31.44 -20.07
N ALA A 51 -21.80 32.49 -19.29
CA ALA A 51 -21.19 32.40 -17.97
C ALA A 51 -22.09 31.55 -17.06
N THR A 52 -21.69 30.32 -16.80
CA THR A 52 -22.16 29.53 -15.65
C THR A 52 -20.92 29.11 -14.86
N PRO A 53 -20.75 29.57 -13.62
CA PRO A 53 -19.62 29.16 -12.80
C PRO A 53 -19.89 27.75 -12.30
N ASN A 54 -19.23 26.75 -12.87
CA ASN A 54 -19.19 25.42 -12.28
C ASN A 54 -18.08 25.42 -11.20
N PRO A 55 -18.40 25.23 -9.90
CA PRO A 55 -17.43 25.35 -8.81
C PRO A 55 -16.55 24.09 -8.62
N LEU A 56 -16.71 23.06 -9.45
CA LEU A 56 -15.86 21.87 -9.44
C LEU A 56 -14.89 21.92 -10.63
N GLY A 57 -13.80 22.66 -10.37
CA GLY A 57 -12.48 22.70 -11.01
C GLY A 57 -12.28 22.03 -12.38
N ALA A 58 -12.20 22.87 -13.41
CA ALA A 58 -11.09 22.97 -14.38
C ALA A 58 -11.58 23.70 -15.63
N SER A 59 -11.34 25.01 -15.69
CA SER A 59 -11.54 25.78 -16.92
C SER A 59 -10.54 25.29 -17.99
N PRO A 60 -10.98 24.95 -19.22
CA PRO A 60 -10.09 24.50 -20.31
C PRO A 60 -9.43 25.66 -21.08
N GLY A 61 -9.43 26.88 -20.53
CA GLY A 61 -8.83 28.06 -21.15
C GLY A 61 -7.84 28.74 -20.22
N GLY A 62 -6.55 28.59 -20.52
CA GLY A 62 -5.46 29.34 -19.89
C GLY A 62 -4.61 28.53 -18.91
N THR A 63 -3.31 28.49 -19.19
CA THR A 63 -2.18 28.11 -18.31
C THR A 63 -1.86 26.64 -17.99
N ASN A 64 -2.64 25.63 -18.39
CA ASN A 64 -2.31 24.22 -18.08
C ASN A 64 -2.25 23.27 -19.28
N ALA A 65 -2.20 23.80 -20.51
CA ALA A 65 -1.99 22.98 -21.71
C ALA A 65 -0.53 22.53 -21.77
N MET A 66 -0.32 21.23 -21.68
CA MET A 66 1.01 20.62 -21.64
C MET A 66 1.60 20.50 -23.05
N THR A 67 2.84 20.93 -23.24
CA THR A 67 3.49 20.81 -24.55
C THR A 67 3.96 19.38 -24.82
N LEU A 68 4.05 18.96 -26.09
CA LEU A 68 4.49 17.60 -26.45
C LEU A 68 5.89 17.25 -25.92
N ARG A 69 6.77 18.25 -25.75
CA ARG A 69 8.11 18.07 -25.14
C ARG A 69 8.06 17.83 -23.63
N GLU A 70 7.04 18.36 -22.97
CA GLU A 70 6.83 18.16 -21.53
C GLU A 70 6.25 16.76 -21.23
N LEU A 71 5.69 16.09 -22.25
CA LEU A 71 5.16 14.72 -22.15
C LEU A 71 6.21 13.70 -21.80
N SER A 72 7.37 13.74 -22.45
CA SER A 72 8.44 12.82 -22.11
C SER A 72 8.87 12.99 -20.66
N THR A 73 9.01 14.23 -20.19
CA THR A 73 9.50 14.54 -18.84
C THR A 73 8.49 14.15 -17.75
N GLN A 74 7.20 14.47 -17.93
CA GLN A 74 6.18 14.08 -16.95
C GLN A 74 5.88 12.58 -16.94
N THR A 75 6.00 11.93 -18.10
CA THR A 75 5.83 10.47 -18.22
C THR A 75 7.04 9.72 -17.63
N ASP A 76 8.24 10.29 -17.65
CA ASP A 76 9.44 9.67 -17.08
C ASP A 76 9.35 9.54 -15.55
N ALA A 77 8.80 10.56 -14.87
CA ALA A 77 8.51 10.47 -13.44
C ALA A 77 7.53 9.32 -13.11
N LEU A 78 6.48 9.18 -13.92
CA LEU A 78 5.51 8.08 -13.80
C LEU A 78 6.17 6.72 -14.07
N LYS A 79 7.04 6.63 -15.07
CA LYS A 79 7.81 5.42 -15.39
C LYS A 79 8.70 5.01 -14.21
N HIS A 80 9.41 5.95 -13.61
CA HIS A 80 10.24 5.67 -12.43
C HIS A 80 9.41 5.19 -11.24
N LYS A 81 8.23 5.79 -11.00
CA LYS A 81 7.29 5.30 -9.97
C LYS A 81 6.83 3.88 -10.23
N LEU A 82 6.41 3.56 -11.46
CA LEU A 82 5.98 2.20 -11.83
C LEU A 82 7.12 1.18 -11.73
N GLN A 83 8.34 1.54 -12.13
CA GLN A 83 9.51 0.68 -12.00
C GLN A 83 9.86 0.41 -10.53
N ARG A 84 9.80 1.45 -9.69
CA ARG A 84 10.00 1.33 -8.25
C ARG A 84 8.93 0.45 -7.62
N ALA A 85 7.65 0.72 -7.91
CA ALA A 85 6.51 -0.08 -7.46
C ALA A 85 6.68 -1.56 -7.84
N ARG A 86 7.06 -1.86 -9.09
CA ARG A 86 7.30 -3.23 -9.55
C ARG A 86 8.44 -3.92 -8.79
N THR A 87 9.51 -3.18 -8.49
CA THR A 87 10.65 -3.72 -7.74
C THR A 87 10.25 -4.01 -6.29
N GLN A 88 9.49 -3.11 -5.67
CA GLN A 88 9.02 -3.28 -4.30
C GLN A 88 7.96 -4.38 -4.19
N LEU A 89 7.07 -4.51 -5.17
CA LEU A 89 6.11 -5.60 -5.26
C LEU A 89 6.82 -6.96 -5.29
N LYS A 90 7.86 -7.11 -6.11
CA LYS A 90 8.68 -8.34 -6.13
C LYS A 90 9.42 -8.64 -4.82
N SER A 91 9.61 -7.65 -3.97
CA SER A 91 10.23 -7.83 -2.65
C SER A 91 9.23 -8.13 -1.54
N LEU A 92 7.93 -8.16 -1.85
CA LEU A 92 6.92 -8.52 -0.86
C LEU A 92 6.99 -10.01 -0.52
N PRO A 93 6.88 -10.35 0.78
CA PRO A 93 6.78 -11.74 1.21
C PRO A 93 5.44 -12.35 0.75
N ASP A 94 5.43 -13.67 0.56
CA ASP A 94 4.24 -14.47 0.22
C ASP A 94 3.44 -14.01 -1.02
N MET A 95 4.09 -13.31 -1.95
CA MET A 95 3.49 -12.96 -3.25
C MET A 95 3.17 -14.16 -4.15
N GLU A 96 3.82 -15.29 -3.93
CA GLU A 96 3.67 -16.51 -4.73
C GLU A 96 2.59 -17.45 -4.17
N ARG A 97 1.98 -17.09 -3.03
CA ARG A 97 1.02 -17.92 -2.31
C ARG A 97 -0.37 -17.32 -2.33
N ASP A 98 -1.36 -18.19 -2.40
CA ASP A 98 -2.76 -17.80 -2.35
C ASP A 98 -3.22 -17.51 -0.92
N ILE A 99 -4.28 -16.71 -0.80
CA ILE A 99 -4.84 -16.30 0.49
C ILE A 99 -5.28 -17.53 1.31
N GLU A 100 -5.87 -18.53 0.66
CA GLU A 100 -6.33 -19.76 1.31
C GLU A 100 -5.18 -20.52 1.99
N GLU A 101 -4.03 -20.62 1.32
CA GLU A 101 -2.84 -21.27 1.88
C GLU A 101 -2.27 -20.51 3.08
N GLN A 102 -2.34 -19.18 3.06
CA GLN A 102 -1.90 -18.34 4.17
C GLN A 102 -2.86 -18.49 5.37
N GLU A 103 -4.17 -18.53 5.12
CA GLU A 103 -5.17 -18.76 6.16
C GLU A 103 -5.02 -20.14 6.81
N ASP A 104 -4.75 -21.18 6.02
CA ASP A 104 -4.46 -22.52 6.55
C ASP A 104 -3.20 -22.55 7.42
N GLU A 105 -2.16 -21.82 7.05
CA GLU A 105 -0.96 -21.70 7.87
C GLU A 105 -1.25 -20.95 9.17
N VAL A 106 -1.99 -19.84 9.11
CA VAL A 106 -2.40 -19.09 10.30
C VAL A 106 -3.15 -20.02 11.26
N ARG A 107 -4.13 -20.79 10.77
CA ARG A 107 -4.86 -21.77 11.58
C ARG A 107 -3.93 -22.77 12.27
N GLN A 108 -2.96 -23.32 11.54
CA GLN A 108 -1.99 -24.27 12.09
C GLN A 108 -1.07 -23.64 13.14
N VAL A 109 -0.61 -22.41 12.90
CA VAL A 109 0.27 -21.68 13.82
C VAL A 109 -0.49 -21.31 15.09
N GLU A 110 -1.73 -20.84 14.97
CA GLU A 110 -2.60 -20.54 16.12
C GLU A 110 -2.86 -21.77 16.98
N GLU A 111 -3.10 -22.93 16.35
CA GLU A 111 -3.28 -24.19 17.07
C GLU A 111 -2.01 -24.60 17.82
N ARG A 112 -0.83 -24.45 17.20
CA ARG A 112 0.46 -24.68 17.89
C ARG A 112 0.63 -23.74 19.08
N ILE A 113 0.29 -22.45 18.93
CA ILE A 113 0.35 -21.47 20.02
C ILE A 113 -0.60 -21.87 21.14
N ARG A 114 -1.82 -22.34 20.82
CA ARG A 114 -2.79 -22.82 21.80
C ARG A 114 -2.23 -23.96 22.64
N VAL A 115 -1.69 -24.98 21.98
CA VAL A 115 -1.07 -26.14 22.65
C VAL A 115 0.12 -25.72 23.51
N GLN A 116 0.99 -24.85 22.99
CA GLN A 116 2.14 -24.34 23.75
C GLN A 116 1.73 -23.56 24.99
N ARG A 117 0.68 -22.72 24.90
CA ARG A 117 0.13 -21.99 26.05
C ARG A 117 -0.43 -22.94 27.10
N GLU A 118 -1.16 -23.97 26.69
CA GLU A 118 -1.68 -24.98 27.61
C GLU A 118 -0.55 -25.75 28.32
N MET A 119 0.51 -26.12 27.60
CA MET A 119 1.68 -26.77 28.18
C MET A 119 2.37 -25.87 29.21
N LEU A 120 2.56 -24.59 28.89
CA LEU A 120 3.15 -23.61 29.82
C LEU A 120 2.29 -23.42 31.06
N GLU A 121 0.96 -23.43 30.91
CA GLU A 121 0.03 -23.35 32.05
C GLU A 121 0.16 -24.57 32.96
N ARG A 122 0.16 -25.79 32.40
CA ARG A 122 0.40 -27.02 33.17
C ARG A 122 1.76 -27.03 33.87
N LEU A 123 2.78 -26.49 33.22
CA LEU A 123 4.11 -26.37 33.82
C LEU A 123 4.12 -25.37 34.97
N ARG A 124 3.41 -24.24 34.82
CA ARG A 124 3.21 -23.23 35.88
C ARG A 124 2.50 -23.84 37.08
N GLU A 125 1.38 -24.54 36.87
CA GLU A 125 0.62 -25.19 37.94
C GLU A 125 1.47 -26.21 38.70
N ARG A 126 2.17 -27.09 37.97
CA ARG A 126 3.07 -28.08 38.57
C ARG A 126 4.23 -27.42 39.33
N GLY A 127 4.81 -26.34 38.79
CA GLY A 127 5.85 -25.56 39.47
C GLY A 127 5.38 -24.97 40.80
N VAL A 128 4.16 -24.42 40.83
CA VAL A 128 3.54 -23.91 42.07
C VAL A 128 3.29 -25.03 43.08
N GLN A 129 2.88 -26.21 42.62
CA GLN A 129 2.66 -27.37 43.49
C GLN A 129 3.97 -27.88 44.11
N PHE A 130 5.04 -27.98 43.33
CA PHE A 130 6.38 -28.31 43.87
C PHE A 130 6.87 -27.31 44.92
N GLY A 131 6.60 -26.01 44.74
CA GLY A 131 6.93 -24.99 45.74
C GLY A 131 6.18 -25.19 47.07
N LYS A 132 4.88 -25.49 47.00
CA LYS A 132 4.04 -25.75 48.17
C LYS A 132 4.40 -27.04 48.90
N ASP A 133 4.77 -28.09 48.18
CA ASP A 133 5.16 -29.37 48.77
C ASP A 133 6.56 -29.29 49.43
N GLY A 134 7.46 -28.47 48.89
CA GLY A 134 8.75 -28.16 49.52
C GLY A 134 8.62 -27.35 50.82
N GLU A 135 7.74 -26.35 50.85
CA GLU A 135 7.49 -25.52 52.04
C GLU A 135 6.86 -26.32 53.20
N LYS A 136 6.00 -27.31 52.87
CA LYS A 136 5.44 -28.24 53.86
C LYS A 136 6.44 -29.22 54.46
N MET A 137 7.47 -29.63 53.71
CA MET A 137 8.53 -30.50 54.25
C MET A 137 9.55 -29.76 55.13
N GLU A 138 9.70 -28.43 55.00
CA GLU A 138 10.56 -27.63 55.88
C GLU A 138 9.90 -27.28 57.23
N THR A 139 8.58 -27.46 57.35
CA THR A 139 7.80 -27.05 58.53
C THR A 139 7.34 -28.21 59.44
N ASP A 140 7.60 -29.46 59.04
CA ASP A 140 7.45 -30.68 59.87
C ASP A 140 8.81 -31.16 60.40
#